data_AF-A0A7U3GR25-F1
#
_entry.id   AF-A0A7U3GR25-F1
#
_cell.length_a   1.000
_cell.length_b   1.000
_cell.length_c   1.000
_cell.angle_alpha   90.00
_cell.angle_beta   90.00
_cell.angle_gamma   90.00
#
_symmetry.space_group_name_H-M   'P 1'
#
loop_
_entity.id
_entity.type
_entity.pdbx_description
1 polymer ?
#
loop_
_entity_poly.entity_id
_entity_poly.type
_entity_poly.pdbx_seq_one_letter_code
_entity_poly.pdbx_strand_id
1 'polypeptide(L)'
;MVKYAVLLGYGLFDRSNMNYKRYLDNFASFVNKNDIEVVVLSGGHTNPRRPLESEASTISKYLESKVKRNTTILLEERSLTTAQNIEFTKPLLKLANGSVTVFCDNIRPPKVMWYVLHYWFGLGKREIENYFLEYSLKFYSKHFTTEQIGKELNKGLAYKNVLVKPYRMRTGIDDAISGQIASVLEINSLYDKKLYSKLIKAVKIKFGLKNR
;
A
#
# COMPACT_ATOMS: atom_id res chain seq x y z
N MET A 1 -9.75 19.10 9.92
CA MET A 1 -8.64 18.13 9.75
C MET A 1 -8.94 17.33 8.51
N VAL A 2 -8.07 17.38 7.49
CA VAL A 2 -8.37 16.76 6.19
C VAL A 2 -8.28 15.25 6.29
N LYS A 3 -9.30 14.52 5.83
CA LYS A 3 -9.29 13.04 5.79
C LYS A 3 -8.81 12.52 4.44
N TYR A 4 -7.68 11.82 4.45
CA TYR A 4 -7.08 11.20 3.28
C TYR A 4 -7.30 9.68 3.26
N ALA A 5 -7.52 9.12 2.08
CA ALA A 5 -7.37 7.69 1.83
C ALA A 5 -6.38 7.47 0.68
N VAL A 6 -5.33 6.69 0.93
CA VAL A 6 -4.34 6.28 -0.08
C VAL A 6 -4.65 4.85 -0.49
N LEU A 7 -4.73 4.57 -1.79
CA LEU A 7 -4.97 3.23 -2.32
C LEU A 7 -3.78 2.79 -3.17
N LEU A 8 -3.19 1.64 -2.82
CA LEU A 8 -2.08 1.06 -3.57
C LEU A 8 -2.58 0.18 -4.73
N GLY A 9 -2.06 0.44 -5.93
CA GLY A 9 -2.28 -0.36 -7.13
C GLY A 9 -1.61 -1.73 -7.07
N TYR A 10 -2.25 -2.72 -7.69
CA TYR A 10 -1.77 -4.10 -7.78
C TYR A 10 -1.94 -4.68 -9.19
N GLY A 11 -1.67 -3.86 -10.19
CA GLY A 11 -1.89 -4.13 -11.61
C GLY A 11 -3.00 -3.25 -12.19
N LEU A 12 -3.16 -3.29 -13.52
CA LEU A 12 -4.26 -2.59 -14.17
C LEU A 12 -5.60 -3.18 -13.74
N PHE A 13 -6.56 -2.31 -13.45
CA PHE A 13 -7.90 -2.75 -13.10
C PHE A 13 -8.63 -3.30 -14.34
N ASP A 14 -9.28 -4.45 -14.14
CA ASP A 14 -10.15 -5.11 -15.11
C ASP A 14 -11.43 -5.57 -14.39
N ARG A 15 -12.60 -5.31 -14.98
CA ARG A 15 -13.90 -5.66 -14.38
C ARG A 15 -14.11 -7.16 -14.23
N SER A 16 -13.44 -7.98 -15.03
CA SER A 16 -13.46 -9.45 -14.93
C SER A 16 -12.72 -9.96 -13.68
N ASN A 17 -11.80 -9.17 -13.11
CA ASN A 17 -11.11 -9.52 -11.88
C ASN A 17 -11.99 -9.24 -10.66
N MET A 18 -12.79 -10.22 -10.27
CA MET A 18 -13.77 -10.08 -9.18
C MET A 18 -13.15 -9.80 -7.81
N ASN A 19 -11.92 -10.25 -7.54
CA ASN A 19 -11.22 -9.96 -6.29
C ASN A 19 -10.78 -8.49 -6.24
N TYR A 20 -10.21 -7.98 -7.35
CA TYR A 20 -9.84 -6.57 -7.44
C TYR A 20 -11.07 -5.67 -7.43
N LYS A 21 -12.13 -6.03 -8.17
CA LYS A 21 -13.41 -5.32 -8.13
C LYS A 21 -13.93 -5.18 -6.70
N ARG A 22 -13.96 -6.28 -5.93
CA ARG A 22 -14.40 -6.27 -4.52
C ARG A 22 -13.51 -5.41 -3.63
N TYR A 23 -12.21 -5.39 -3.89
CA TYR A 23 -11.27 -4.50 -3.21
C TYR A 23 -11.62 -3.03 -3.45
N LEU A 24 -11.84 -2.64 -4.70
CA LEU A 24 -12.20 -1.28 -5.06
C LEU A 24 -13.61 -0.88 -4.56
N ASP A 25 -14.58 -1.79 -4.62
CA ASP A 25 -15.92 -1.57 -4.07
C ASP A 25 -15.89 -1.28 -2.56
N ASN A 26 -15.10 -2.06 -1.80
CA ASN A 26 -14.98 -1.84 -0.36
C ASN A 26 -14.16 -0.59 -0.03
N PHE A 27 -13.17 -0.24 -0.86
CA PHE A 27 -12.50 1.05 -0.76
C PHE A 27 -13.49 2.21 -0.97
N ALA A 28 -14.31 2.17 -2.02
CA ALA A 28 -15.32 3.19 -2.29
C ALA A 28 -16.34 3.30 -1.14
N SER A 29 -16.81 2.16 -0.61
CA SER A 29 -17.68 2.11 0.56
C SER A 29 -17.03 2.79 1.78
N PHE A 30 -15.75 2.52 2.03
CA PHE A 30 -15.00 3.18 3.10
C PHE A 30 -14.90 4.69 2.88
N VAL A 31 -14.53 5.13 1.68
CA VAL A 31 -14.41 6.54 1.30
C VAL A 31 -15.71 7.29 1.59
N ASN A 32 -16.83 6.73 1.15
CA ASN A 32 -18.15 7.34 1.32
C ASN A 32 -18.62 7.34 2.78
N LYS A 33 -18.38 6.25 3.53
CA LYS A 33 -18.84 6.10 4.92
C LYS A 33 -18.06 6.99 5.90
N ASN A 34 -16.79 7.27 5.60
CA ASN A 34 -15.91 8.01 6.52
C ASN A 34 -15.71 9.48 6.13
N ASP A 35 -16.44 9.94 5.11
CA ASP A 35 -16.34 11.28 4.53
C ASP A 35 -14.88 11.64 4.18
N ILE A 36 -14.23 10.76 3.43
CA ILE A 36 -12.89 11.00 2.91
C ILE A 36 -12.96 12.17 1.92
N GLU A 37 -12.15 13.20 2.18
CA GLU A 37 -12.10 14.43 1.39
C GLU A 37 -11.15 14.26 0.20
N VAL A 38 -10.04 13.56 0.39
CA VAL A 38 -9.02 13.36 -0.65
C VAL A 38 -8.65 11.88 -0.75
N VAL A 39 -8.80 11.32 -1.95
CA VAL A 39 -8.33 10.00 -2.32
C VAL A 39 -7.05 10.15 -3.14
N VAL A 40 -6.00 9.44 -2.77
CA VAL A 40 -4.76 9.35 -3.56
C VAL A 40 -4.63 7.93 -4.10
N LEU A 41 -4.65 7.78 -5.41
CA LEU A 41 -4.46 6.51 -6.10
C LEU A 41 -3.00 6.41 -6.55
N SER A 42 -2.28 5.38 -6.12
CA SER A 42 -0.85 5.23 -6.42
C SER A 42 -0.55 3.93 -7.12
N GLY A 43 0.07 4.04 -8.29
CA GLY A 43 0.45 2.91 -9.13
C GLY A 43 0.74 3.36 -10.55
N GLY A 44 1.95 3.12 -11.03
CA GLY A 44 2.41 3.59 -12.34
C GLY A 44 2.14 2.65 -13.51
N HIS A 45 2.99 2.74 -14.53
CA HIS A 45 2.81 2.07 -15.82
C HIS A 45 3.51 0.69 -15.82
N THR A 46 2.82 -0.33 -15.32
CA THR A 46 3.38 -1.67 -15.11
C THR A 46 3.03 -2.70 -16.18
N ASN A 47 2.20 -2.34 -17.18
CA ASN A 47 1.78 -3.25 -18.25
C ASN A 47 2.33 -2.81 -19.62
N PRO A 48 3.27 -3.56 -20.23
CA PRO A 48 3.89 -3.19 -21.50
C PRO A 48 2.93 -3.29 -22.69
N ARG A 49 1.83 -4.06 -22.56
CA ARG A 49 0.77 -4.16 -23.59
C ARG A 49 -0.17 -2.96 -23.56
N ARG A 50 -0.21 -2.21 -22.44
CA ARG A 50 -1.03 -1.01 -22.25
C ARG A 50 -0.16 0.12 -21.67
N PRO A 51 0.86 0.59 -22.42
CA PRO A 51 1.91 1.47 -21.88
C PRO A 51 1.43 2.89 -21.59
N LEU A 52 0.25 3.28 -22.08
CA LEU A 52 -0.38 4.58 -21.82
C LEU A 52 -1.32 4.56 -20.61
N GLU A 53 -1.45 3.42 -19.95
CA GLU A 53 -2.35 3.25 -18.82
C GLU A 53 -1.55 2.91 -17.56
N SER A 54 -1.71 3.75 -16.55
CA SER A 54 -1.21 3.49 -15.20
C SER A 54 -2.22 2.68 -14.38
N GLU A 55 -1.75 1.99 -13.35
CA GLU A 55 -2.64 1.35 -12.38
C GLU A 55 -3.59 2.38 -11.75
N ALA A 56 -3.07 3.53 -11.32
CA ALA A 56 -3.85 4.61 -10.72
C ALA A 56 -4.96 5.14 -11.64
N SER A 57 -4.68 5.37 -12.92
CA SER A 57 -5.67 5.86 -13.89
C SER A 57 -6.79 4.85 -14.15
N THR A 58 -6.47 3.56 -14.29
CA THR A 58 -7.49 2.53 -14.49
C THR A 58 -8.40 2.36 -13.26
N ILE A 59 -7.84 2.53 -12.06
CA ILE A 59 -8.60 2.55 -10.81
C ILE A 59 -9.47 3.82 -10.73
N SER A 60 -8.95 5.00 -11.10
CA SER A 60 -9.70 6.25 -11.10
C SER A 60 -10.98 6.15 -11.91
N LYS A 61 -10.87 5.69 -13.16
CA LYS A 61 -12.02 5.49 -14.07
C LYS A 61 -13.10 4.60 -13.46
N TYR A 62 -12.71 3.63 -12.63
CA TYR A 62 -13.67 2.77 -11.94
C TYR A 62 -14.31 3.46 -10.73
N LEU A 63 -13.54 4.22 -9.96
CA LEU A 63 -13.98 4.85 -8.72
C LEU A 63 -14.77 6.14 -8.93
N GLU A 64 -14.60 6.85 -10.05
CA GLU A 64 -15.27 8.13 -10.36
C GLU A 64 -16.79 8.08 -10.19
N SER A 65 -17.43 6.98 -10.56
CA SER A 65 -18.89 6.79 -10.42
C SER A 65 -19.32 6.25 -9.05
N LYS A 66 -18.37 5.94 -8.16
CA LYS A 66 -18.60 5.24 -6.90
C LYS A 66 -18.29 6.07 -5.66
N VAL A 67 -17.41 7.06 -5.77
CA VAL A 67 -17.09 7.97 -4.67
C VAL A 67 -18.02 9.19 -4.70
N LYS A 68 -18.23 9.83 -3.54
CA LYS A 68 -19.03 11.06 -3.48
C LYS A 68 -18.40 12.17 -4.34
N ARG A 69 -19.25 13.01 -4.95
CA ARG A 69 -18.82 14.11 -5.83
C ARG A 69 -17.89 15.13 -5.16
N ASN A 70 -17.92 15.26 -3.84
CA ASN A 70 -17.06 16.16 -3.08
C ASN A 70 -15.71 15.54 -2.70
N THR A 71 -15.46 14.27 -3.01
CA THR A 71 -14.16 13.63 -2.81
C THR A 71 -13.23 13.96 -3.98
N THR A 72 -12.09 14.59 -3.69
CA THR A 72 -11.06 14.85 -4.69
C THR A 72 -10.22 13.60 -4.92
N ILE A 73 -10.04 13.17 -6.18
CA ILE A 73 -9.14 12.07 -6.54
C ILE A 73 -7.84 12.65 -7.12
N LEU A 74 -6.71 12.27 -6.53
CA LEU A 74 -5.36 12.59 -7.00
C LEU A 74 -4.68 11.31 -7.51
N LEU A 75 -3.92 11.41 -8.59
CA LEU A 75 -3.22 10.29 -9.21
C LEU A 75 -1.70 10.41 -9.00
N GLU A 76 -1.08 9.31 -8.59
CA GLU A 76 0.36 9.12 -8.57
C GLU A 76 0.70 7.96 -9.52
N GLU A 77 1.28 8.29 -10.67
CA GLU A 77 1.42 7.36 -11.82
C GLU A 77 2.89 6.98 -12.14
N ARG A 78 3.81 7.28 -11.24
CA ARG A 78 5.26 7.09 -11.46
C ARG A 78 5.79 5.82 -10.80
N SER A 79 5.10 5.30 -9.79
CA SER A 79 5.56 4.18 -8.99
C SER A 79 5.62 2.85 -9.74
N LEU A 80 6.67 2.06 -9.46
CA LEU A 80 6.82 0.68 -9.93
C LEU A 80 6.89 -0.32 -8.77
N THR A 81 7.11 0.17 -7.55
CA THR A 81 7.34 -0.62 -6.35
C THR A 81 6.49 -0.11 -5.19
N THR A 82 6.31 -0.96 -4.17
CA THR A 82 5.57 -0.56 -2.96
C THR A 82 6.27 0.60 -2.24
N ALA A 83 7.60 0.64 -2.24
CA ALA A 83 8.39 1.73 -1.67
C ALA A 83 8.09 3.06 -2.39
N GLN A 84 8.14 3.06 -3.72
CA GLN A 84 7.83 4.23 -4.54
C GLN A 84 6.38 4.68 -4.39
N ASN A 85 5.42 3.76 -4.27
CA ASN A 85 4.03 4.15 -4.00
C ASN A 85 3.95 5.03 -2.74
N ILE A 86 4.63 4.64 -1.66
CA ILE A 86 4.59 5.40 -0.40
C ILE A 86 5.42 6.67 -0.52
N GLU A 87 6.63 6.61 -1.07
CA GLU A 87 7.49 7.77 -1.26
C GLU A 87 6.79 8.87 -2.10
N PHE A 88 6.24 8.50 -3.25
CA PHE A 88 5.71 9.45 -4.22
C PHE A 88 4.33 9.99 -3.87
N THR A 89 3.60 9.34 -2.96
CA THR A 89 2.33 9.86 -2.45
C THR A 89 2.53 10.90 -1.35
N LYS A 90 3.67 10.92 -0.65
CA LYS A 90 3.94 11.88 0.44
C LYS A 90 3.66 13.35 0.07
N PRO A 91 4.11 13.87 -1.09
CA PRO A 91 3.88 15.28 -1.45
C PRO A 91 2.40 15.63 -1.69
N LEU A 92 1.53 14.63 -1.87
CA LEU A 92 0.10 14.80 -2.08
C LEU A 92 -0.69 14.87 -0.76
N LEU A 93 -0.02 14.69 0.38
CA LEU A 93 -0.62 14.56 1.70
C LEU A 93 -0.22 15.73 2.61
N LYS A 94 -1.19 16.26 3.36
CA LYS A 94 -0.94 17.24 4.43
C LYS A 94 -0.82 16.54 5.79
N LEU A 95 0.27 15.81 6.00
CA LEU A 95 0.45 14.93 7.16
C LEU A 95 0.35 15.64 8.53
N ALA A 96 0.69 16.92 8.64
CA ALA A 96 0.61 17.63 9.92
C ALA A 96 -0.84 17.91 10.38
N ASN A 97 -1.78 18.06 9.45
CA ASN A 97 -3.13 18.59 9.71
C ASN A 97 -4.26 17.68 9.16
N GLY A 98 -3.93 16.42 8.89
CA GLY A 98 -4.85 15.44 8.32
C GLY A 98 -4.78 14.09 9.01
N SER A 99 -5.73 13.21 8.72
CA SER A 99 -5.64 11.78 9.03
C SER A 99 -5.52 11.01 7.72
N VAL A 100 -4.71 9.95 7.70
CA VAL A 100 -4.45 9.17 6.48
C VAL A 100 -4.75 7.71 6.73
N THR A 101 -5.57 7.11 5.88
CA THR A 101 -5.73 5.65 5.83
C THR A 101 -5.10 5.10 4.55
N VAL A 102 -4.08 4.25 4.66
CA VAL A 102 -3.42 3.59 3.53
C VAL A 102 -3.99 2.19 3.35
N PHE A 103 -4.60 1.94 2.21
CA PHE A 103 -5.16 0.64 1.85
C PHE A 103 -4.15 -0.18 1.09
N CYS A 104 -3.97 -1.43 1.54
CA CYS A 104 -3.10 -2.39 0.88
C CYS A 104 -3.65 -3.81 0.94
N ASP A 105 -3.12 -4.69 0.09
CA ASP A 105 -3.38 -6.13 0.15
C ASP A 105 -2.98 -6.69 1.52
N ASN A 106 -3.74 -7.65 2.05
CA ASN A 106 -3.68 -8.10 3.45
C ASN A 106 -2.35 -8.77 3.83
N ILE A 107 -1.55 -9.19 2.87
CA ILE A 107 -0.22 -9.76 3.09
C ILE A 107 0.89 -8.71 3.20
N ARG A 108 0.59 -7.43 2.96
CA ARG A 108 1.55 -6.32 2.87
C ARG A 108 1.58 -5.30 4.01
N PRO A 109 0.67 -5.26 5.02
CA PRO A 109 0.66 -4.16 6.00
C PRO A 109 2.00 -3.91 6.70
N PRO A 110 2.76 -4.93 7.17
CA PRO A 110 4.03 -4.67 7.85
C PRO A 110 5.03 -3.91 6.97
N LYS A 111 5.24 -4.33 5.71
CA LYS A 111 6.15 -3.59 4.82
C LYS A 111 5.63 -2.22 4.42
N VAL A 112 4.32 -2.06 4.26
CA VAL A 112 3.72 -0.76 3.92
C VAL A 112 3.91 0.21 5.09
N MET A 113 3.67 -0.25 6.32
CA MET A 113 3.94 0.54 7.52
C MET A 113 5.43 0.87 7.65
N TRP A 114 6.33 -0.07 7.37
CA TRP A 114 7.77 0.21 7.32
C TRP A 114 8.10 1.40 6.40
N TYR A 115 7.58 1.41 5.17
CA TYR A 115 7.79 2.51 4.24
C TYR A 115 7.13 3.81 4.68
N VAL A 116 5.96 3.75 5.32
CA VAL A 116 5.32 4.93 5.90
C VAL A 116 6.24 5.55 6.96
N LEU A 117 6.72 4.75 7.90
CA LEU A 117 7.62 5.21 8.97
C LEU A 117 8.91 5.81 8.39
N HIS A 118 9.48 5.17 7.37
CA HIS A 118 10.69 5.67 6.72
C HIS A 118 10.44 6.93 5.90
N TYR A 119 9.62 6.87 4.86
CA TYR A 119 9.48 7.98 3.90
C TYR A 119 8.66 9.13 4.45
N TRP A 120 7.57 8.85 5.19
CA TRP A 120 6.68 9.92 5.65
C TRP A 120 7.17 10.57 6.93
N PHE A 121 7.68 9.76 7.86
CA PHE A 121 8.12 10.23 9.19
C PHE A 121 9.63 10.35 9.35
N GLY A 122 10.44 9.90 8.39
CA GLY A 122 11.89 10.05 8.42
C GLY A 122 12.59 9.17 9.46
N LEU A 123 11.94 8.11 9.95
CA LEU A 123 12.53 7.24 10.96
C LEU A 123 13.67 6.41 10.38
N GLY A 124 14.74 6.27 11.18
CA GLY A 124 15.85 5.38 10.90
C GLY A 124 15.48 3.91 11.12
N LYS A 125 16.26 3.00 10.53
CA LYS A 125 16.04 1.54 10.58
C LYS A 125 15.78 1.02 12.01
N ARG A 126 16.63 1.41 12.97
CA ARG A 126 16.52 0.96 14.37
C ARG A 126 15.22 1.41 15.05
N GLU A 127 14.75 2.63 14.76
CA GLU A 127 13.50 3.15 15.32
C GLU A 127 12.29 2.37 14.78
N ILE A 128 12.32 2.02 13.49
CA ILE A 128 11.28 1.19 12.86
C ILE A 128 11.31 -0.24 13.42
N GLU A 129 12.49 -0.82 13.60
CA GLU A 129 12.65 -2.14 14.24
C GLU A 129 12.07 -2.15 15.65
N ASN A 130 12.36 -1.12 16.45
CA ASN A 130 11.79 -0.96 17.79
C ASN A 130 10.26 -0.84 17.75
N TYR A 131 9.69 -0.07 16.82
CA TYR A 131 8.23 0.00 16.63
C TYR A 131 7.60 -1.38 16.42
N PHE A 132 8.19 -2.22 15.54
CA PHE A 132 7.68 -3.57 15.29
C PHE A 132 7.92 -4.55 16.44
N LEU A 133 9.01 -4.39 17.18
CA LEU A 133 9.27 -5.15 18.40
C LEU A 133 8.21 -4.83 19.46
N GLU A 134 7.98 -3.56 19.76
CA GLU A 134 6.95 -3.13 20.70
C GLU A 134 5.56 -3.60 20.27
N TYR A 135 5.26 -3.54 18.97
CA TYR A 135 4.02 -4.05 18.44
C TYR A 135 3.87 -5.56 18.66
N SER A 136 4.92 -6.35 18.39
CA SER A 136 4.94 -7.80 18.59
C SER A 136 4.83 -8.20 20.06
N LEU A 137 5.51 -7.46 20.95
CA LEU A 137 5.49 -7.73 22.40
C LEU A 137 4.09 -7.68 22.99
N LYS A 138 3.18 -6.84 22.44
CA LYS A 138 1.76 -6.77 22.87
C LYS A 138 1.01 -8.08 22.68
N PHE A 139 1.41 -8.91 21.72
CA PHE A 139 0.79 -10.21 21.47
C PHE A 139 1.45 -11.29 22.32
N TYR A 140 2.78 -11.26 22.43
CA TYR A 140 3.54 -12.23 23.23
C TYR A 140 3.18 -12.13 24.71
N SER A 141 3.05 -10.91 25.25
CA SER A 141 2.69 -10.71 26.67
C SER A 141 1.27 -11.18 27.01
N LYS A 142 0.41 -11.35 26.00
CA LYS A 142 -0.99 -11.77 26.17
C LYS A 142 -1.25 -13.21 25.74
N HIS A 143 -0.20 -13.93 25.30
CA HIS A 143 -0.29 -15.29 24.76
C HIS A 143 -1.38 -15.45 23.68
N PHE A 144 -1.49 -14.48 22.77
CA PHE A 144 -2.49 -14.53 21.71
C PHE A 144 -2.27 -15.72 20.78
N THR A 145 -3.35 -16.39 20.40
CA THR A 145 -3.34 -17.38 19.32
C THR A 145 -3.10 -16.71 17.97
N THR A 146 -2.65 -17.49 16.97
CA THR A 146 -2.48 -17.00 15.60
C THR A 146 -3.76 -16.36 15.04
N GLU A 147 -4.93 -16.90 15.37
CA GLU A 147 -6.22 -16.33 14.95
C GLU A 147 -6.47 -14.95 15.58
N GLN A 148 -6.18 -14.81 16.88
CA GLN A 148 -6.33 -13.53 17.59
C GLN A 148 -5.36 -12.48 17.05
N ILE A 149 -4.11 -12.86 16.79
CA ILE A 149 -3.12 -11.99 16.14
C ILE A 149 -3.63 -11.55 14.77
N GLY A 150 -4.17 -12.49 13.98
CA GLY A 150 -4.77 -12.18 12.67
C GLY A 150 -5.93 -11.19 12.77
N LYS A 151 -6.82 -11.34 13.76
CA LYS A 151 -7.93 -10.39 14.01
C LYS A 151 -7.42 -9.00 14.36
N GLU A 152 -6.39 -8.87 15.19
CA GLU A 152 -5.79 -7.57 15.51
C GLU A 152 -5.10 -6.94 14.30
N LEU A 153 -4.30 -7.72 13.55
CA LEU A 153 -3.64 -7.25 12.34
C LEU A 153 -4.66 -6.77 11.28
N ASN A 154 -5.83 -7.42 11.20
CA ASN A 154 -6.91 -7.01 10.30
C ASN A 154 -7.52 -5.64 10.64
N LYS A 155 -7.33 -5.12 11.86
CA LYS A 155 -7.72 -3.74 12.21
C LYS A 155 -6.76 -2.72 11.59
N GLY A 156 -5.54 -3.14 11.27
CA GLY A 156 -4.49 -2.32 10.67
C GLY A 156 -3.36 -1.97 11.64
N LEU A 157 -2.28 -1.42 11.07
CA LEU A 157 -1.14 -0.88 11.82
C LEU A 157 -1.28 0.63 11.89
N ALA A 158 -1.13 1.21 13.08
CA ALA A 158 -1.28 2.64 13.28
C ALA A 158 0.02 3.28 13.78
N TYR A 159 0.31 4.48 13.28
CA TYR A 159 1.37 5.34 13.80
C TYR A 159 0.96 6.81 13.65
N LYS A 160 0.90 7.54 14.78
CA LYS A 160 0.36 8.91 14.83
C LYS A 160 -1.01 8.99 14.16
N ASN A 161 -1.16 9.81 13.13
CA ASN A 161 -2.37 10.07 12.36
C ASN A 161 -2.53 9.17 11.11
N VAL A 162 -1.70 8.12 10.97
CA VAL A 162 -1.71 7.21 9.82
C VAL A 162 -2.15 5.81 10.26
N LEU A 163 -3.09 5.24 9.51
CA LEU A 163 -3.54 3.85 9.62
C LEU A 163 -3.24 3.09 8.33
N VAL A 164 -2.42 2.05 8.38
CA VAL A 164 -2.25 1.10 7.28
C VAL A 164 -3.26 -0.02 7.45
N LYS A 165 -4.26 -0.05 6.58
CA LYS A 165 -5.40 -0.96 6.64
C LYS A 165 -5.26 -2.10 5.62
N PRO A 166 -5.21 -3.37 6.07
CA PRO A 166 -5.23 -4.50 5.17
C PRO A 166 -6.59 -4.64 4.50
N TYR A 167 -6.56 -5.19 3.30
CA TYR A 167 -7.74 -5.64 2.60
C TYR A 167 -7.47 -6.97 1.92
N ARG A 168 -8.39 -7.92 2.09
CA ARG A 168 -8.24 -9.27 1.56
C ARG A 168 -8.49 -9.28 0.05
N MET A 169 -7.42 -9.21 -0.73
CA MET A 169 -7.45 -9.41 -2.19
C MET A 169 -6.90 -10.78 -2.56
N ARG A 170 -5.84 -11.23 -1.88
CA ARG A 170 -5.25 -12.56 -2.04
C ARG A 170 -5.54 -13.45 -0.85
N THR A 171 -5.66 -14.74 -1.10
CA THR A 171 -6.09 -15.71 -0.08
C THR A 171 -5.25 -16.99 -0.02
N GLY A 172 -4.32 -17.19 -0.96
CA GLY A 172 -3.47 -18.39 -1.01
C GLY A 172 -2.26 -18.29 -0.09
N ILE A 173 -1.85 -19.43 0.48
CA ILE A 173 -0.62 -19.51 1.27
C ILE A 173 0.62 -19.21 0.41
N ASP A 174 0.63 -19.64 -0.85
CA ASP A 174 1.74 -19.40 -1.78
C ASP A 174 1.92 -17.91 -2.08
N ASP A 175 0.82 -17.19 -2.27
CA ASP A 175 0.82 -15.73 -2.41
C ASP A 175 1.39 -15.05 -1.18
N ALA A 176 1.00 -15.52 0.01
CA ALA A 176 1.49 -14.99 1.27
C ALA A 176 3.00 -15.22 1.42
N ILE A 177 3.49 -16.45 1.19
CA ILE A 177 4.91 -16.80 1.26
C ILE A 177 5.72 -15.96 0.26
N SER A 178 5.27 -15.92 -1.00
CA SER A 178 5.91 -15.10 -2.05
C SER A 178 5.95 -13.62 -1.64
N GLY A 179 4.85 -13.11 -1.07
CA GLY A 179 4.76 -11.75 -0.56
C GLY A 179 5.72 -11.46 0.58
N GLN A 180 5.92 -12.40 1.52
CA GLN A 180 6.86 -12.23 2.63
C GLN A 180 8.31 -12.23 2.14
N ILE A 181 8.69 -13.17 1.25
CA ILE A 181 10.03 -13.22 0.64
C ILE A 181 10.34 -11.90 -0.08
N ALA A 182 9.39 -11.42 -0.90
CA ALA A 182 9.54 -10.14 -1.59
C ALA A 182 9.69 -8.99 -0.60
N SER A 183 8.94 -8.99 0.51
CA SER A 183 8.99 -7.93 1.52
C SER A 183 10.36 -7.83 2.19
N VAL A 184 11.00 -8.96 2.51
CA VAL A 184 12.38 -8.97 3.06
C VAL A 184 13.37 -8.33 2.09
N LEU A 185 13.29 -8.69 0.80
CA LEU A 185 14.17 -8.13 -0.23
C LEU A 185 13.91 -6.64 -0.45
N GLU A 186 12.65 -6.23 -0.57
CA GLU A 186 12.28 -4.83 -0.79
C GLU A 186 12.74 -3.96 0.40
N ILE A 187 12.50 -4.38 1.65
CA ILE A 187 12.89 -3.62 2.85
C ILE A 187 14.42 -3.48 2.94
N ASN A 188 15.17 -4.57 2.73
CA ASN A 188 16.63 -4.49 2.82
C ASN A 188 17.23 -3.65 1.68
N SER A 189 16.59 -3.63 0.51
CA SER A 189 17.03 -2.81 -0.62
C SER A 189 17.00 -1.31 -0.33
N LEU A 190 16.13 -0.86 0.59
CA LEU A 190 16.07 0.53 1.04
C LEU A 190 17.41 1.01 1.61
N TYR A 191 18.17 0.11 2.21
CA TYR A 191 19.41 0.40 2.92
C TYR A 191 20.67 -0.10 2.18
N ASP A 192 20.51 -0.71 1.01
CA ASP A 192 21.60 -1.22 0.18
C ASP A 192 21.36 -0.85 -1.29
N LYS A 193 22.14 0.13 -1.79
CA LYS A 193 22.05 0.62 -3.17
C LYS A 193 22.29 -0.46 -4.23
N LYS A 194 23.18 -1.42 -3.96
CA LYS A 194 23.49 -2.51 -4.89
C LYS A 194 22.31 -3.49 -4.95
N LEU A 195 21.71 -3.79 -3.81
CA LEU A 195 20.50 -4.61 -3.75
C LEU A 195 19.32 -3.90 -4.41
N TYR A 196 19.14 -2.60 -4.18
CA TYR A 196 18.11 -1.79 -4.84
C TYR A 196 18.20 -1.84 -6.36
N SER A 197 19.40 -1.63 -6.92
CA SER A 197 19.61 -1.70 -8.37
C SER A 197 19.20 -3.08 -8.95
N LYS A 198 19.59 -4.17 -8.26
CA LYS A 198 19.18 -5.53 -8.63
C LYS A 198 17.68 -5.75 -8.53
N LEU A 199 17.04 -5.24 -7.47
CA LEU A 199 15.59 -5.32 -7.27
C LEU A 199 14.85 -4.61 -8.41
N ILE A 200 15.23 -3.37 -8.74
CA ILE A 200 14.60 -2.62 -9.83
C ILE A 200 14.74 -3.36 -11.16
N LYS A 201 15.91 -3.94 -11.45
CA LYS A 201 16.09 -4.78 -12.65
C LYS A 201 15.16 -5.99 -12.65
N ALA A 202 15.03 -6.70 -11.52
CA ALA A 202 14.13 -7.84 -11.39
C ALA A 202 12.64 -7.44 -11.55
N VAL A 203 12.24 -6.29 -10.99
CA VAL A 203 10.90 -5.72 -11.15
C VAL A 203 10.61 -5.38 -12.61
N LYS A 204 11.55 -4.74 -13.31
CA LYS A 204 11.42 -4.46 -14.75
C LYS A 204 11.24 -5.76 -15.56
N ILE A 205 12.03 -6.80 -15.27
CA ILE A 205 11.90 -8.12 -15.93
C ILE A 205 10.52 -8.73 -15.67
N LYS A 206 10.06 -8.74 -14.41
CA LYS A 206 8.74 -9.27 -14.03
C LYS A 206 7.61 -8.61 -14.82
N PHE A 207 7.70 -7.31 -15.04
CA PHE A 207 6.71 -6.53 -15.78
C PHE A 207 6.98 -6.48 -17.29
N GLY A 208 8.00 -7.17 -17.81
CA GLY A 208 8.35 -7.11 -19.24
C GLY A 208 8.76 -5.70 -19.72
N LEU A 209 9.25 -4.86 -18.81
CA LEU A 209 9.71 -3.50 -19.11
C LEU A 209 11.15 -3.54 -19.60
N LYS A 210 11.46 -2.78 -20.67
CA LYS A 210 12.83 -2.66 -21.19
C LYS A 210 13.73 -1.97 -20.16
N ASN A 211 14.98 -2.42 -20.06
CA ASN A 211 16.03 -1.68 -19.37
C ASN A 211 16.40 -0.48 -20.26
N ARG A 212 15.62 0.60 -20.15
CA ARG A 212 16.08 1.93 -20.51
C ARG A 212 17.00 2.45 -19.41
#